data_AF-A0A955NM39-F1
#
_entry.id   AF-A0A955NM39-F1
#
_cell.length_a   1.000
_cell.length_b   1.000
_cell.length_c   1.000
_cell.angle_alpha   90.00
_cell.angle_beta   90.00
_cell.angle_gamma   90.00
#
_symmetry.space_group_name_H-M   'P 1'
#
loop_
_entity.id
_entity.type
_entity.pdbx_description
1 polymer ?
#
loop_
_entity_poly.entity_id
_entity_poly.type
_entity_poly.pdbx_seq_one_letter_code
_entity_poly.pdbx_strand_id
1 'polypeptide(L)'
;MDELAKRISCEVQGDPSVIIEGVNTLDAAKPGELSFVHNEKYISQIKDCKASAIVVPYDLETDFRPLLRSRDPYVTFGEAMRIFLPRRQRPMPGIHPSAVVAESAQVDPEASVGPYCFIGEGSVIQGAATLMAGTQVGDGCWIGPSVWIFPQV
;
A
#
# COMPACT_ATOMS: atom_id res chain seq x y z
N MET A 1 15.30 -13.15 -8.07
CA MET A 1 15.60 -11.72 -7.87
C MET A 1 15.71 -11.00 -9.21
N ASP A 2 16.31 -11.62 -10.24
CA ASP A 2 16.42 -11.05 -11.59
C ASP A 2 15.09 -10.50 -12.16
N GLU A 3 13.99 -11.26 -12.05
CA GLU A 3 12.67 -10.79 -12.49
C GLU A 3 12.18 -9.57 -11.71
N LEU A 4 12.35 -9.57 -10.38
CA LEU A 4 11.99 -8.44 -9.54
C LEU A 4 12.79 -7.20 -9.93
N ALA A 5 14.10 -7.34 -10.09
CA ALA A 5 15.00 -6.26 -10.48
C ALA A 5 14.59 -5.61 -11.81
N LYS A 6 14.19 -6.41 -12.80
CA LYS A 6 13.65 -5.93 -14.09
C LYS A 6 12.34 -5.15 -13.91
N ARG A 7 11.43 -5.62 -13.05
CA ARG A 7 10.14 -4.96 -12.80
C ARG A 7 10.29 -3.61 -12.09
N ILE A 8 11.28 -3.48 -11.20
CA ILE A 8 11.54 -2.24 -10.44
C ILE A 8 12.73 -1.44 -10.99
N SER A 9 13.20 -1.77 -12.20
CA SER A 9 14.31 -1.11 -12.93
C SER A 9 15.58 -0.90 -12.10
N CYS A 10 16.07 -1.95 -11.44
CA CYS A 10 17.27 -1.92 -10.59
C CYS A 10 18.36 -2.86 -11.09
N GLU A 11 19.61 -2.51 -10.75
CA GLU A 11 20.77 -3.36 -11.02
C GLU A 11 20.99 -4.34 -9.86
N VAL A 12 21.25 -5.60 -10.19
CA VAL A 12 21.57 -6.63 -9.19
C VAL A 12 23.08 -6.72 -9.02
N GLN A 13 23.55 -6.62 -7.78
CA GLN A 13 24.93 -6.89 -7.39
C GLN A 13 24.98 -8.09 -6.44
N GLY A 14 25.46 -9.24 -6.93
CA GLY A 14 25.49 -10.51 -6.20
C GLY A 14 24.78 -11.61 -7.00
N ASP A 15 24.29 -12.64 -6.31
CA ASP A 15 23.62 -13.79 -6.94
C ASP A 15 22.17 -13.45 -7.36
N PRO A 16 21.86 -13.38 -8.67
CA PRO A 16 20.52 -13.04 -9.17
C PRO A 16 19.46 -14.14 -8.95
N SER A 17 19.88 -15.36 -8.59
CA SER A 17 19.01 -16.52 -8.44
C SER A 17 18.20 -16.54 -7.14
N VAL A 18 18.57 -15.71 -6.15
CA VAL A 18 17.88 -15.59 -4.86
C VAL A 18 16.39 -15.29 -5.06
N ILE A 19 15.52 -16.07 -4.41
CA ILE A 19 14.07 -15.91 -4.49
C ILE A 19 13.63 -14.86 -3.47
N ILE A 20 12.76 -13.94 -3.91
CA ILE A 20 12.16 -12.91 -3.06
C ILE A 20 10.64 -13.10 -3.13
N GLU A 21 10.02 -13.31 -1.98
CA GLU A 21 8.61 -13.64 -1.80
C GLU A 21 7.85 -12.56 -1.02
N GLY A 22 8.59 -11.62 -0.40
CA GLY A 22 8.01 -10.55 0.40
C GLY A 22 8.93 -9.35 0.55
N VAL A 23 8.46 -8.38 1.32
CA VAL A 23 9.16 -7.11 1.62
C VAL A 23 8.98 -6.76 3.09
N ASN A 24 10.01 -6.18 3.71
CA ASN A 24 9.94 -5.76 5.10
C ASN A 24 11.02 -4.73 5.47
N THR A 25 10.92 -4.12 6.65
CA THR A 25 11.95 -3.21 7.19
C THR A 25 13.20 -3.97 7.62
N LEU A 26 14.34 -3.28 7.75
CA LEU A 26 15.64 -3.91 8.03
C LEU A 26 15.64 -4.76 9.31
N ASP A 27 14.93 -4.30 10.34
CA ASP A 27 14.82 -4.88 11.67
C ASP A 27 13.86 -6.08 11.74
N ALA A 28 12.86 -6.13 10.85
CA ALA A 28 11.83 -7.17 10.83
C ALA A 28 12.01 -8.20 9.69
N ALA A 29 12.84 -7.87 8.70
CA ALA A 29 13.02 -8.70 7.51
C ALA A 29 13.55 -10.10 7.84
N LYS A 30 13.02 -11.08 7.13
CA LYS A 30 13.37 -12.50 7.23
C LYS A 30 13.94 -13.03 5.91
N PRO A 31 14.56 -14.23 5.92
CA PRO A 31 14.93 -14.90 4.68
C PRO A 31 13.73 -15.03 3.74
N GLY A 32 13.94 -14.74 2.46
CA GLY A 32 12.91 -14.63 1.43
C GLY A 32 12.35 -13.22 1.24
N GLU A 33 12.68 -12.26 2.11
CA GLU A 33 12.16 -10.88 2.02
C GLU A 33 13.22 -9.90 1.49
N LEU A 34 12.75 -8.88 0.77
CA LEU A 34 13.54 -7.71 0.36
C LEU A 34 13.42 -6.61 1.43
N SER A 35 14.52 -5.93 1.74
CA SER A 35 14.51 -4.69 2.52
C SER A 35 15.15 -3.53 1.77
N PHE A 36 15.27 -2.36 2.39
CA PHE A 36 15.92 -1.20 1.79
C PHE A 36 16.64 -0.32 2.81
N VAL A 37 17.62 0.44 2.35
CA VAL A 37 18.25 1.55 3.07
C VAL A 37 18.26 2.78 2.19
N HIS A 38 17.63 3.85 2.66
CA HIS A 38 17.70 5.18 2.01
C HIS A 38 18.39 6.22 2.91
N ASN A 39 18.30 6.08 4.23
CA ASN A 39 18.87 7.05 5.18
C ASN A 39 20.13 6.47 5.83
N GLU A 40 21.20 7.26 5.82
CA GLU A 40 22.51 6.88 6.36
C GLU A 40 22.45 6.38 7.81
N LYS A 41 21.53 6.93 8.62
CA LYS A 41 21.37 6.53 10.03
C LYS A 41 20.99 5.06 10.23
N TYR A 42 20.50 4.40 9.18
CA TYR A 42 20.09 2.99 9.22
C TYR A 42 21.11 2.04 8.57
N ILE A 43 22.22 2.55 8.03
CA ILE A 43 23.27 1.70 7.41
C ILE A 43 23.81 0.68 8.41
N SER A 44 23.97 1.06 9.68
CA SER A 44 24.45 0.16 10.72
C SER A 44 23.54 -1.07 10.92
N GLN A 45 22.24 -0.94 10.64
CA GLN A 45 21.26 -2.03 10.77
C GLN A 45 21.42 -3.10 9.69
N ILE A 46 22.12 -2.82 8.59
CA ILE A 46 22.37 -3.81 7.52
C ILE A 46 23.09 -5.05 8.08
N LYS A 47 23.97 -4.86 9.06
CA LYS A 47 24.77 -5.95 9.65
C LYS A 47 23.91 -7.01 10.36
N ASP A 48 22.81 -6.58 10.96
CA ASP A 48 21.91 -7.45 11.72
C ASP A 48 20.68 -7.87 10.91
N CYS A 49 20.53 -7.36 9.68
CA CYS A 49 19.40 -7.62 8.80
C CYS A 49 19.42 -9.07 8.29
N LYS A 50 18.25 -9.74 8.33
CA LYS A 50 18.08 -11.12 7.86
C LYS A 50 17.33 -11.22 6.54
N ALA A 51 17.14 -10.10 5.83
CA ALA A 51 16.59 -10.08 4.49
C ALA A 51 17.41 -10.97 3.55
N SER A 52 16.80 -11.41 2.45
CA SER A 52 17.52 -12.11 1.38
C SER A 52 18.13 -11.16 0.35
N ALA A 53 17.71 -9.90 0.31
CA ALA A 53 18.31 -8.85 -0.50
C ALA A 53 18.01 -7.48 0.13
N ILE A 54 18.83 -6.47 -0.18
CA ILE A 54 18.59 -5.09 0.26
C ILE A 54 18.71 -4.14 -0.93
N VAL A 55 17.74 -3.24 -1.09
CA VAL A 55 17.81 -2.10 -1.99
C VAL A 55 18.66 -0.99 -1.36
N VAL A 56 19.69 -0.53 -2.05
CA VAL A 56 20.64 0.46 -1.52
C VAL A 56 21.02 1.48 -2.60
N PRO A 57 21.49 2.68 -2.22
CA PRO A 57 21.97 3.64 -3.21
C PRO A 57 23.29 3.14 -3.84
N TYR A 58 23.65 3.66 -5.01
CA TYR A 58 24.83 3.20 -5.76
C TYR A 58 26.15 3.38 -5.01
N ASP A 59 26.25 4.40 -4.18
CA ASP A 59 27.43 4.81 -3.42
C ASP A 59 27.55 4.15 -2.03
N LEU A 60 26.54 3.38 -1.60
CA LEU A 60 26.60 2.72 -0.30
C LEU A 60 27.50 1.48 -0.34
N GLU A 61 28.58 1.50 0.40
CA GLU A 61 29.44 0.31 0.60
C GLU A 61 28.97 -0.53 1.78
N THR A 62 28.86 -1.84 1.58
CA THR A 62 28.46 -2.82 2.60
C THR A 62 28.92 -4.22 2.18
N ASP A 63 29.13 -5.11 3.16
CA ASP A 63 29.46 -6.52 2.92
C ASP A 63 28.22 -7.39 2.62
N PHE A 64 27.02 -6.86 2.86
CA PHE A 64 25.78 -7.58 2.63
C PHE A 64 25.59 -7.90 1.15
N ARG A 65 25.20 -9.14 0.81
CA ARG A 65 24.86 -9.56 -0.55
C ARG A 65 23.68 -10.53 -0.53
N PRO A 66 22.85 -10.56 -1.58
CA PRO A 66 22.85 -9.65 -2.75
C PRO A 66 22.26 -8.26 -2.48
N LEU A 67 22.62 -7.30 -3.33
CA LEU A 67 22.11 -5.93 -3.32
C LEU A 67 21.35 -5.59 -4.60
N LEU A 68 20.35 -4.73 -4.47
CA LEU A 68 19.69 -4.05 -5.59
C LEU A 68 20.10 -2.57 -5.56
N ARG A 69 20.88 -2.14 -6.56
CA ARG A 69 21.33 -0.75 -6.67
C ARG A 69 20.25 0.11 -7.30
N SER A 70 19.90 1.20 -6.62
CA SER A 70 18.90 2.16 -7.07
C SER A 70 19.38 3.60 -6.87
N ARG A 71 18.89 4.52 -7.69
CA ARG A 71 19.07 5.97 -7.45
C ARG A 71 18.21 6.48 -6.30
N ASP A 72 17.06 5.84 -6.08
CA ASP A 72 16.13 6.16 -5.00
C ASP A 72 15.61 4.85 -4.37
N PRO A 73 16.33 4.33 -3.36
CA PRO A 73 15.93 3.09 -2.68
C PRO A 73 14.53 3.14 -2.07
N TYR A 74 14.06 4.32 -1.65
CA TYR A 74 12.73 4.48 -1.05
C TYR A 74 11.64 4.28 -2.10
N VAL A 75 11.76 4.94 -3.27
CA VAL A 75 10.82 4.76 -4.39
C VAL A 75 10.87 3.34 -4.92
N THR A 76 12.06 2.77 -5.13
CA THR A 76 12.23 1.39 -5.59
C THR A 76 11.57 0.39 -4.65
N PHE A 77 11.76 0.56 -3.34
CA PHE A 77 11.13 -0.30 -2.35
C PHE A 77 9.60 -0.15 -2.37
N GLY A 78 9.09 1.07 -2.53
CA GLY A 78 7.66 1.32 -2.73
C GLY A 78 7.08 0.57 -3.94
N GLU A 79 7.80 0.54 -5.07
CA GLU A 79 7.38 -0.25 -6.23
C GLU A 79 7.43 -1.76 -5.97
N ALA A 80 8.45 -2.26 -5.25
CA ALA A 80 8.48 -3.65 -4.80
C ALA A 80 7.30 -3.98 -3.87
N MET A 81 6.94 -3.09 -2.94
CA MET A 81 5.77 -3.26 -2.07
C MET A 81 4.48 -3.44 -2.87
N ARG A 82 4.30 -2.74 -3.99
CA ARG A 82 3.11 -2.87 -4.84
C ARG A 82 3.00 -4.22 -5.54
N ILE A 83 4.11 -4.96 -5.64
CA ILE A 83 4.17 -6.31 -6.23
C ILE A 83 3.74 -7.35 -5.20
N PHE A 84 4.26 -7.24 -3.97
CA PHE A 84 4.09 -8.26 -2.93
C PHE A 84 2.89 -8.01 -2.01
N LEU A 85 2.47 -6.76 -1.82
CA LEU A 85 1.34 -6.45 -0.97
C LEU A 85 0.04 -6.50 -1.78
N PRO A 86 -0.99 -7.23 -1.29
CA PRO A 86 -2.27 -7.27 -1.97
C PRO A 86 -2.84 -5.87 -2.08
N ARG A 87 -3.28 -5.49 -3.29
CA ARG A 87 -4.07 -4.27 -3.45
C ARG A 87 -5.30 -4.39 -2.56
N ARG A 88 -5.54 -3.37 -1.74
CA ARG A 88 -6.74 -3.30 -0.91
C ARG A 88 -7.94 -3.45 -1.83
N GLN A 89 -8.62 -4.59 -1.72
CA GLN A 89 -9.80 -4.84 -2.53
C GLN A 89 -10.88 -3.87 -2.07
N ARG A 90 -11.47 -3.14 -3.01
CA ARG A 90 -12.67 -2.35 -2.71
C ARG A 90 -13.75 -3.33 -2.24
N PRO A 91 -14.52 -3.01 -1.19
CA PRO A 91 -15.71 -3.77 -0.86
C PRO A 91 -16.63 -3.89 -2.09
N MET A 92 -17.51 -4.88 -2.10
CA MET A 92 -18.51 -4.95 -3.17
C MET A 92 -19.36 -3.68 -3.18
N PRO A 93 -19.72 -3.15 -4.35
CA PRO A 93 -20.67 -2.06 -4.45
C PRO A 93 -22.01 -2.43 -3.81
N GLY A 94 -22.71 -1.43 -3.30
CA GLY A 94 -24.01 -1.55 -2.67
C GLY A 94 -24.09 -0.86 -1.31
N ILE A 95 -25.32 -0.78 -0.82
CA ILE A 95 -25.64 -0.17 0.46
C ILE A 95 -25.95 -1.29 1.45
N HIS A 96 -25.19 -1.34 2.55
CA HIS A 96 -25.46 -2.33 3.60
C HIS A 96 -26.87 -2.12 4.18
N PRO A 97 -27.66 -3.18 4.45
CA PRO A 97 -29.04 -3.04 4.94
C PRO A 97 -29.21 -2.26 6.24
N SER A 98 -28.14 -2.13 7.04
CA SER A 98 -28.16 -1.34 8.28
C SER A 98 -27.71 0.12 8.11
N ALA A 99 -27.32 0.53 6.90
CA ALA A 99 -27.04 1.93 6.62
C ALA A 99 -28.35 2.71 6.52
N VAL A 100 -28.34 3.93 7.03
CA VAL A 100 -29.48 4.86 6.93
C VAL A 100 -29.13 5.89 5.88
N VAL A 101 -29.88 5.90 4.79
CA VAL A 101 -29.66 6.81 3.66
C VAL A 101 -30.93 7.64 3.50
N ALA A 102 -30.80 8.96 3.57
CA ALA A 102 -31.89 9.88 3.34
C ALA A 102 -32.47 9.71 1.93
N GLU A 103 -33.78 9.90 1.77
CA GLU A 103 -34.47 9.67 0.48
C GLU A 103 -33.96 10.60 -0.62
N SER A 104 -33.55 11.82 -0.27
CA SER A 104 -32.99 12.78 -1.23
C SER A 104 -31.50 12.59 -1.51
N ALA A 105 -30.82 11.69 -0.79
CA ALA A 105 -29.42 11.40 -1.03
C ALA A 105 -29.24 10.59 -2.32
N GLN A 106 -28.18 10.92 -3.07
CA GLN A 106 -27.83 10.25 -4.31
C GLN A 106 -26.58 9.41 -4.07
N VAL A 107 -26.72 8.10 -4.16
CA VAL A 107 -25.60 7.16 -4.01
C VAL A 107 -25.40 6.43 -5.32
N ASP A 108 -24.21 6.57 -5.90
CA ASP A 108 -23.84 5.87 -7.11
C ASP A 108 -23.88 4.33 -6.90
N PRO A 109 -24.40 3.53 -7.85
CA PRO A 109 -24.46 2.07 -7.72
C PRO A 109 -23.10 1.39 -7.56
N GLU A 110 -22.01 2.03 -8.00
CA GLU A 110 -20.64 1.54 -7.81
C GLU A 110 -20.05 1.88 -6.44
N ALA A 111 -20.72 2.73 -5.63
CA ALA A 111 -20.28 3.05 -4.29
C ALA A 111 -20.55 1.89 -3.32
N SER A 112 -19.68 1.77 -2.31
CA SER A 112 -19.82 0.80 -1.20
C SER A 112 -20.14 1.56 0.09
N VAL A 113 -21.32 1.33 0.64
CA VAL A 113 -21.76 1.91 1.92
C VAL A 113 -21.79 0.80 2.97
N GLY A 114 -20.87 0.90 3.94
CA GLY A 114 -20.71 -0.06 5.02
C GLY A 114 -21.86 -0.06 6.04
N PRO A 115 -21.84 -1.01 6.98
CA PRO A 115 -22.88 -1.12 8.01
C PRO A 115 -22.92 0.11 8.90
N TYR A 116 -24.13 0.53 9.28
CA TYR A 116 -24.38 1.64 10.20
C TYR A 116 -23.86 3.00 9.74
N CYS A 117 -23.56 3.15 8.44
CA CYS A 117 -23.32 4.47 7.88
C CYS A 117 -24.62 5.29 7.88
N PHE A 118 -24.47 6.61 8.04
CA PHE A 118 -25.54 7.57 7.84
C PHE A 118 -25.19 8.47 6.65
N ILE A 119 -26.16 8.71 5.78
CA ILE A 119 -26.04 9.65 4.66
C ILE A 119 -27.22 10.62 4.73
N GLY A 120 -26.90 11.88 5.04
CA GLY A 120 -27.86 12.97 5.22
C GLY A 120 -28.53 13.45 3.92
N GLU A 121 -29.51 14.33 4.08
CA GLU A 121 -30.37 14.85 3.00
C GLU A 121 -29.54 15.61 1.96
N GLY A 122 -29.84 15.40 0.67
CA GLY A 122 -29.21 16.10 -0.45
C GLY A 122 -27.74 15.75 -0.68
N SER A 123 -27.20 14.77 0.04
CA SER A 123 -25.81 14.34 -0.12
C SER A 123 -25.61 13.50 -1.38
N VAL A 124 -24.42 13.59 -1.96
CA VAL A 124 -24.05 12.91 -3.20
C VAL A 124 -22.79 12.08 -2.98
N ILE A 125 -22.91 10.77 -3.17
CA ILE A 125 -21.80 9.81 -3.12
C ILE A 125 -21.50 9.34 -4.55
N GLN A 126 -20.33 9.69 -5.06
CA GLN A 126 -19.92 9.39 -6.43
C GLN A 126 -19.36 7.96 -6.60
N GLY A 127 -19.21 7.53 -7.85
CA GLY A 127 -18.82 6.17 -8.23
C GLY A 127 -17.53 5.65 -7.57
N ALA A 128 -17.58 4.36 -7.21
CA ALA A 128 -16.52 3.64 -6.52
C ALA A 128 -16.08 4.22 -5.16
N ALA A 129 -16.78 5.21 -4.58
CA ALA A 129 -16.50 5.67 -3.22
C ALA A 129 -16.75 4.54 -2.20
N THR A 130 -15.97 4.51 -1.12
CA THR A 130 -16.07 3.49 -0.07
C THR A 130 -16.24 4.18 1.28
N LEU A 131 -17.44 4.08 1.84
CA LEU A 131 -17.79 4.53 3.20
C LEU A 131 -17.73 3.31 4.12
N MET A 132 -16.75 3.24 5.02
CA MET A 132 -16.64 2.11 5.95
C MET A 132 -17.59 2.24 7.15
N ALA A 133 -17.71 1.16 7.92
CA ALA A 133 -18.68 1.02 9.00
C ALA A 133 -18.76 2.25 9.93
N GLY A 134 -19.99 2.72 10.16
CA GLY A 134 -20.26 3.83 11.08
C GLY A 134 -19.84 5.21 10.57
N THR A 135 -19.55 5.38 9.27
CA THR A 135 -19.28 6.70 8.69
C THR A 135 -20.53 7.59 8.74
N GLN A 136 -20.38 8.86 9.12
CA GLN A 136 -21.46 9.84 9.24
C GLN A 136 -21.29 10.94 8.18
N VAL A 137 -22.07 10.88 7.11
CA VAL A 137 -22.13 11.94 6.10
C VAL A 137 -23.32 12.85 6.41
N GLY A 138 -23.05 14.11 6.77
CA GLY A 138 -24.09 15.10 7.05
C GLY A 138 -24.88 15.53 5.81
N ASP A 139 -25.78 16.48 5.97
CA ASP A 139 -26.63 16.98 4.88
C ASP A 139 -25.83 17.79 3.84
N GLY A 140 -26.21 17.69 2.56
CA GLY A 140 -25.65 18.47 1.45
C GLY A 140 -24.17 18.20 1.16
N CYS A 141 -23.62 17.08 1.61
CA CYS A 141 -22.22 16.72 1.42
C CYS A 141 -21.98 16.10 0.04
N TRP A 142 -20.78 16.31 -0.51
CA TRP A 142 -20.36 15.71 -1.77
C TRP A 142 -19.10 14.88 -1.57
N ILE A 143 -19.21 13.57 -1.77
CA ILE A 143 -18.10 12.63 -1.72
C ILE A 143 -17.69 12.27 -3.15
N GLY A 144 -16.47 12.67 -3.52
CA GLY A 144 -15.92 12.44 -4.85
C GLY A 144 -15.68 10.96 -5.19
N PRO A 145 -15.46 10.65 -6.48
CA PRO A 145 -15.31 9.28 -6.93
C PRO A 145 -14.06 8.63 -6.34
N SER A 146 -14.11 7.33 -6.11
CA SER A 146 -12.98 6.53 -5.62
C SER A 146 -12.42 6.90 -4.24
N VAL A 147 -13.07 7.81 -3.50
CA VAL A 147 -12.69 8.20 -2.12
C VAL A 147 -12.88 7.04 -1.14
N TRP A 148 -11.99 6.95 -0.15
CA TRP A 148 -12.09 6.02 0.97
C TRP A 148 -12.29 6.79 2.27
N ILE A 149 -13.40 6.53 2.95
CA ILE A 149 -13.65 7.02 4.31
C ILE A 149 -13.59 5.83 5.25
N PHE A 150 -12.67 5.90 6.21
CA PHE A 150 -12.41 4.85 7.19
C PHE A 150 -13.51 4.79 8.27
N PRO A 151 -13.57 3.72 9.08
CA PRO A 151 -14.65 3.54 10.03
C PRO A 151 -14.73 4.69 11.02
N GLN A 152 -15.96 5.06 11.41
CA GLN A 152 -16.24 6.04 12.47
C GLN A 152 -15.68 7.45 12.20
N VAL A 153 -15.69 7.87 10.93
CA VAL A 153 -15.45 9.26 10.50
C VAL A 153 -16.80 9.95 10.33
#